data_AF-A0AAN7YPF4-F1
#
_entry.id   AF-A0AAN7YPF4-F1
#
_cell.length_a   1.000
_cell.length_b   1.000
_cell.length_c   1.000
_cell.angle_alpha   90.00
_cell.angle_beta   90.00
_cell.angle_gamma   90.00
#
_symmetry.space_group_name_H-M   'P 1'
#
loop_
_entity.id
_entity.type
_entity.pdbx_description
1 polymer ?
#
loop_
_entity_poly.entity_id
_entity_poly.type
_entity_poly.pdbx_seq_one_letter_code
_entity_poly.pdbx_strand_id
1 'polypeptide(L)'
;MYSINNRSCICGDVNSILQNDTFRILSCYDSERDQKIGYDDALSFFQDSGTLDPQRDIYNLFGEDYSKVLTYNQIYKYLFDQLKRNIFILHRDFLLFLKDNENKVEDIVSFKDLEDYVKGKQVRAHVNPRIASLNLILEINGNDDSFKCSIEKIRVYITRKLSEYDLKVKGDMEKEITKEVNNKNIEMIGNPVQ
;
A
#
# COMPACT_ATOMS: atom_id res chain seq x y z
N MET A 1 -15.11 42.90 -11.99
CA MET A 1 -15.61 41.52 -11.80
C MET A 1 -14.77 40.60 -12.66
N TYR A 2 -13.74 39.98 -12.09
CA TYR A 2 -12.94 38.98 -12.81
C TYR A 2 -13.59 37.62 -12.57
N SER A 3 -14.07 37.02 -13.64
CA SER A 3 -14.55 35.64 -13.65
C SER A 3 -13.32 34.74 -13.58
N ILE A 4 -13.06 34.20 -12.40
CA ILE A 4 -12.05 33.16 -12.22
C ILE A 4 -12.66 31.91 -12.85
N ASN A 5 -12.20 31.61 -14.06
CA ASN A 5 -12.37 30.31 -14.67
C ASN A 5 -11.78 29.27 -13.72
N ASN A 6 -12.66 28.61 -12.95
CA ASN A 6 -12.40 27.34 -12.29
C ASN A 6 -12.14 26.28 -13.36
N ARG A 7 -10.96 26.33 -13.99
CA ARG A 7 -10.40 25.15 -14.65
C ARG A 7 -9.89 24.24 -13.54
N SER A 8 -10.79 23.36 -13.11
CA SER A 8 -10.47 22.12 -12.43
C SER A 8 -9.33 21.44 -13.20
N CYS A 9 -8.11 21.56 -12.69
CA CYS A 9 -7.01 20.69 -13.12
C CYS A 9 -7.41 19.27 -12.74
N ILE A 10 -7.37 18.38 -13.73
CA ILE A 10 -7.68 16.97 -13.63
C ILE A 10 -6.66 16.36 -12.65
N CYS A 11 -7.10 16.23 -11.40
CA CYS A 11 -6.36 15.71 -10.26
C CYS A 11 -6.30 14.18 -10.37
N GLY A 12 -5.10 13.61 -10.52
CA GLY A 12 -4.92 12.16 -10.52
C GLY A 12 -5.17 11.62 -9.11
N ASP A 13 -6.08 10.65 -8.98
CA ASP A 13 -6.22 9.81 -7.78
C ASP A 13 -4.85 9.20 -7.42
N VAL A 14 -4.52 9.03 -6.13
CA VAL A 14 -3.25 8.44 -5.64
C VAL A 14 -2.94 7.15 -6.39
N ASN A 15 -3.96 6.33 -6.61
CA ASN A 15 -3.88 5.08 -7.39
C ASN A 15 -3.36 5.31 -8.82
N SER A 16 -3.79 6.37 -9.50
CA SER A 16 -3.30 6.71 -10.85
C SER A 16 -1.83 7.15 -10.84
N ILE A 17 -1.40 7.89 -9.81
CA ILE A 17 -0.01 8.32 -9.66
C ILE A 17 0.89 7.11 -9.41
N LEU A 18 0.48 6.21 -8.50
CA LEU A 18 1.21 4.97 -8.22
C LEU A 18 1.29 4.06 -9.45
N GLN A 19 0.21 3.95 -10.22
CA GLN A 19 0.20 3.18 -11.46
C GLN A 19 1.17 3.75 -12.49
N ASN A 20 1.12 5.06 -12.74
CA ASN A 20 1.99 5.72 -13.70
C ASN A 20 3.47 5.63 -13.28
N ASP A 21 3.76 5.78 -11.99
CA ASP A 21 5.11 5.63 -11.46
C ASP A 21 5.63 4.19 -11.63
N THR A 22 4.78 3.19 -11.35
CA THR A 22 5.10 1.77 -11.58
C THR A 22 5.39 1.51 -13.05
N PHE A 23 4.54 2.01 -13.95
CA PHE A 23 4.69 1.81 -15.40
C PHE A 23 5.98 2.44 -15.93
N ARG A 24 6.30 3.65 -15.44
CA ARG A 24 7.57 4.31 -15.78
C ARG A 24 8.77 3.46 -15.38
N ILE A 25 8.73 2.80 -14.23
CA ILE A 25 9.86 1.97 -13.79
C ILE A 25 9.92 0.67 -14.57
N LEU A 26 8.79 0.00 -14.78
CA LEU A 26 8.73 -1.22 -15.58
C LEU A 26 9.25 -0.99 -17.01
N SER A 27 9.06 0.20 -17.57
CA SER A 27 9.60 0.55 -18.89
C SER A 27 11.13 0.52 -18.99
N CYS A 28 11.85 0.56 -17.86
CA CYS A 28 13.30 0.37 -17.85
C CYS A 28 13.72 -1.10 -18.01
N TYR A 29 12.81 -2.03 -17.71
CA TYR A 29 13.03 -3.48 -17.77
C TYR A 29 12.38 -4.11 -19.00
N ASP A 30 11.37 -3.47 -19.58
CA ASP A 30 10.72 -3.90 -20.81
C ASP A 30 11.66 -3.74 -22.02
N SER A 31 12.42 -4.80 -22.27
CA SER A 31 13.42 -4.87 -23.34
C SER A 31 12.80 -4.76 -24.74
N GLU A 32 11.58 -5.26 -24.92
CA GLU A 32 10.85 -5.27 -26.20
C GLU A 32 9.99 -4.00 -26.42
N ARG A 33 9.79 -3.18 -25.37
CA ARG A 33 8.98 -1.96 -25.35
C ARG A 33 7.52 -2.19 -25.76
N ASP A 34 6.97 -3.34 -25.40
CA ASP A 34 5.61 -3.75 -25.77
C ASP A 34 4.60 -3.65 -24.62
N GLN A 35 5.01 -3.01 -23.52
CA GLN A 35 4.28 -2.88 -22.24
C GLN A 35 4.01 -4.22 -21.55
N LYS A 36 4.85 -5.20 -21.84
CA LYS A 36 4.87 -6.47 -21.16
C LYS A 36 6.26 -6.77 -20.62
N ILE A 37 6.29 -7.67 -19.66
CA ILE A 37 7.46 -8.04 -18.89
C ILE A 37 7.52 -9.56 -18.86
N GLY A 38 8.62 -10.11 -19.35
CA GLY A 38 8.95 -11.52 -19.23
C GLY A 38 9.46 -11.88 -17.85
N TYR A 39 9.75 -13.17 -17.64
CA TYR A 39 10.23 -13.68 -16.35
C TYR A 39 11.52 -13.01 -15.89
N ASP A 40 12.54 -12.96 -16.74
CA ASP A 40 13.86 -12.43 -16.39
C ASP A 40 13.80 -10.91 -16.10
N ASP A 41 13.07 -10.16 -16.91
CA ASP A 41 12.86 -8.71 -16.73
C ASP A 41 12.13 -8.42 -15.41
N ALA A 42 11.11 -9.23 -15.07
CA ALA A 42 10.43 -9.13 -13.78
C ALA A 42 11.39 -9.45 -12.63
N LEU A 43 12.22 -10.49 -12.76
CA LEU A 43 13.15 -10.90 -11.72
C LEU A 43 14.14 -9.78 -11.42
N SER A 44 14.71 -9.15 -12.45
CA SER A 44 15.57 -7.97 -12.30
C SER A 44 14.84 -6.83 -11.61
N PHE A 45 13.60 -6.51 -12.02
CA PHE A 45 12.79 -5.48 -11.37
C PHE A 45 12.59 -5.73 -9.87
N PHE A 46 12.21 -6.94 -9.46
CA PHE A 46 11.97 -7.24 -8.05
C PHE A 46 13.26 -7.24 -7.22
N GLN A 47 14.36 -7.74 -7.77
CA GLN A 47 15.68 -7.70 -7.12
C GLN A 47 16.15 -6.26 -6.87
N ASP A 48 16.03 -5.40 -7.87
CA ASP A 48 16.44 -3.99 -7.77
C ASP A 48 15.50 -3.16 -6.88
N SER A 49 14.24 -3.56 -6.78
CA SER A 49 13.24 -2.85 -5.98
C SER A 49 13.51 -2.86 -4.47
N GLY A 50 14.35 -3.81 -4.01
CA GLY A 50 14.64 -4.01 -2.58
C GLY A 50 13.48 -4.60 -1.79
N THR A 51 12.57 -5.33 -2.46
CA THR A 51 11.53 -6.13 -1.78
C THR A 51 12.17 -7.24 -0.96
N LEU A 52 11.54 -7.62 0.16
CA LEU A 52 12.09 -8.57 1.14
C LEU A 52 12.42 -9.96 0.56
N ASP A 53 11.56 -10.47 -0.32
CA ASP A 53 11.72 -11.78 -0.96
C ASP A 53 11.31 -11.74 -2.45
N PRO A 54 12.22 -11.27 -3.33
CA PRO A 54 11.96 -11.17 -4.76
C PRO A 54 11.59 -12.51 -5.43
N GLN A 55 12.14 -13.62 -4.94
CA GLN A 55 11.87 -14.94 -5.50
C GLN A 55 10.43 -15.37 -5.25
N ARG A 56 9.91 -15.09 -4.05
CA ARG A 56 8.49 -15.30 -3.74
C ARG A 56 7.58 -14.44 -4.61
N ASP A 57 7.97 -13.20 -4.91
CA ASP A 57 7.19 -12.34 -5.80
C ASP A 57 7.09 -12.91 -7.22
N ILE A 58 8.22 -13.38 -7.74
CA ILE A 58 8.29 -14.02 -9.03
C ILE A 58 7.47 -15.31 -9.06
N TYR A 59 7.59 -16.16 -8.05
CA TYR A 59 6.78 -17.38 -7.96
C TYR A 59 5.27 -17.07 -7.91
N ASN A 60 4.84 -16.05 -7.18
CA ASN A 60 3.42 -15.67 -7.12
C ASN A 60 2.87 -15.19 -8.47
N LEU A 61 3.72 -14.60 -9.30
CA LEU A 61 3.34 -14.02 -10.58
C LEU A 61 3.43 -15.01 -11.76
N PHE A 62 4.48 -15.82 -11.79
CA PHE A 62 4.82 -16.71 -12.91
C PHE A 62 4.60 -18.20 -12.57
N GLY A 63 4.64 -18.58 -11.29
CA GLY A 63 4.60 -19.98 -10.87
C GLY A 63 5.79 -20.74 -11.47
N GLU A 64 5.49 -21.85 -12.14
CA GLU A 64 6.48 -22.66 -12.88
C GLU A 64 6.51 -22.32 -14.39
N ASP A 65 5.71 -21.36 -14.85
CA ASP A 65 5.66 -20.95 -16.26
C ASP A 65 6.60 -19.78 -16.53
N TYR A 66 7.86 -20.12 -16.85
CA TYR A 66 8.90 -19.16 -17.22
C TYR A 66 8.69 -18.49 -18.60
N SER A 67 7.74 -18.99 -19.40
CA SER A 67 7.39 -18.42 -20.71
C SER A 67 6.25 -17.40 -20.63
N LYS A 68 5.57 -17.34 -19.50
CA LYS A 68 4.49 -16.39 -19.25
C LYS A 68 5.01 -14.97 -19.38
N VAL A 69 4.16 -14.11 -19.94
CA VAL A 69 4.43 -12.68 -20.08
C VAL A 69 3.32 -11.91 -19.38
N LEU A 70 3.69 -10.89 -18.62
CA LEU A 70 2.76 -10.07 -17.83
C LEU A 70 2.72 -8.63 -18.35
N THR A 71 1.53 -8.09 -18.51
CA THR A 71 1.34 -6.65 -18.76
C THR A 71 1.75 -5.83 -17.54
N TYR A 72 2.14 -4.58 -17.73
CA TYR A 72 2.44 -3.67 -16.62
C TYR A 72 1.31 -3.57 -15.59
N ASN A 73 0.06 -3.59 -16.06
CA ASN A 73 -1.10 -3.52 -15.19
C ASN A 73 -1.26 -4.76 -14.30
N GLN A 74 -0.87 -5.95 -14.76
CA GLN A 74 -0.89 -7.16 -13.94
C GLN A 74 0.12 -7.07 -12.81
N ILE A 75 1.34 -6.59 -13.09
CA ILE A 75 2.37 -6.37 -12.08
C ILE A 75 1.93 -5.27 -11.10
N TYR A 76 1.39 -4.16 -11.60
CA TYR A 76 0.87 -3.08 -10.75
C TYR A 76 -0.21 -3.58 -9.78
N LYS A 77 -1.20 -4.33 -10.27
CA LYS A 77 -2.26 -4.91 -9.42
C LYS A 77 -1.67 -5.80 -8.34
N TYR A 78 -0.68 -6.63 -8.67
CA TYR A 78 0.01 -7.46 -7.70
C TYR A 78 0.66 -6.62 -6.58
N LEU A 79 1.44 -5.59 -6.95
CA LEU A 79 2.09 -4.68 -6.00
C LEU A 79 1.08 -3.93 -5.13
N PHE A 80 0.00 -3.45 -5.74
CA PHE A 80 -1.04 -2.70 -5.02
C PHE A 80 -1.84 -3.60 -4.07
N ASP A 81 -2.08 -4.86 -4.44
CA ASP A 81 -2.72 -5.83 -3.56
C ASP A 81 -1.81 -6.21 -2.38
N GLN A 82 -0.48 -6.29 -2.58
CA GLN A 82 0.47 -6.44 -1.46
C GLN A 82 0.37 -5.26 -0.49
N LEU A 83 0.37 -4.03 -1.02
CA LEU A 83 0.23 -2.82 -0.22
C LEU A 83 -1.06 -2.86 0.61
N LYS A 84 -2.21 -3.11 -0.02
CA LYS A 84 -3.51 -3.19 0.67
C LYS A 84 -3.52 -4.22 1.79
N ARG A 85 -2.99 -5.42 1.54
CA ARG A 85 -2.94 -6.50 2.54
C ARG A 85 -2.06 -6.14 3.74
N ASN A 86 -1.03 -5.32 3.54
CA ASN A 86 -0.03 -5.01 4.56
C ASN A 86 -0.13 -3.59 5.13
N ILE A 87 -1.08 -2.77 4.70
CA ILE A 87 -1.11 -1.32 5.00
C ILE A 87 -1.08 -1.02 6.50
N PHE A 88 -1.75 -1.82 7.33
CA PHE A 88 -1.77 -1.62 8.78
C PHE A 88 -0.46 -2.01 9.46
N ILE A 89 0.20 -3.06 8.97
CA ILE A 89 1.54 -3.45 9.44
C ILE A 89 2.52 -2.34 9.08
N LEU A 90 2.45 -1.85 7.84
CA LEU A 90 3.28 -0.74 7.36
C LEU A 90 3.08 0.53 8.17
N HIS A 91 1.84 0.91 8.47
CA HIS A 91 1.55 2.04 9.35
C HIS A 91 2.22 1.92 10.72
N ARG A 92 2.18 0.73 11.34
CA ARG A 92 2.85 0.49 12.62
C ARG A 92 4.36 0.56 12.50
N ASP A 93 4.94 -0.04 11.46
CA ASP A 93 6.38 -0.01 11.21
C ASP A 93 6.84 1.44 10.92
N PHE A 94 6.06 2.25 10.19
CA PHE A 94 6.35 3.67 10.00
C PHE A 94 6.28 4.48 11.30
N LEU A 95 5.36 4.20 12.23
CA LEU A 95 5.37 4.86 13.54
C LEU A 95 6.65 4.54 14.34
N LEU A 96 7.18 3.32 14.23
CA LEU A 96 8.47 2.97 14.83
C LEU A 96 9.61 3.78 14.20
N PHE A 97 9.63 3.85 12.87
CA PHE A 97 10.56 4.72 12.15
C PHE A 97 10.48 6.16 12.64
N LEU A 98 9.29 6.76 12.72
CA LEU A 98 9.16 8.15 13.18
C LEU A 98 9.72 8.32 14.59
N LYS A 99 9.43 7.41 15.52
CA LYS A 99 9.92 7.44 16.89
C LYS A 99 11.44 7.45 16.96
N ASP A 100 12.10 6.63 16.15
CA ASP A 100 13.57 6.56 16.08
C ASP A 100 14.20 7.83 15.48
N ASN A 101 13.38 8.66 14.82
CA ASN A 101 13.79 9.87 14.11
C ASN A 101 13.29 11.17 14.77
N GLU A 102 12.60 11.11 15.92
CA GLU A 102 12.02 12.28 16.61
C GLU A 102 13.03 13.35 17.02
N ASN A 103 14.29 12.97 17.22
CA ASN A 103 15.37 13.88 17.62
C ASN A 103 16.16 14.46 16.44
N LYS A 104 15.74 14.21 15.19
CA LYS A 104 16.42 14.78 14.02
C LYS A 104 16.17 16.28 13.91
N VAL A 105 17.20 17.00 13.45
CA VAL A 105 17.18 18.46 13.28
C VAL A 105 16.17 18.90 12.22
N GLU A 106 15.97 18.08 11.19
CA GLU A 106 14.98 18.30 10.14
C GLU A 106 13.74 17.45 10.48
N ASP A 107 12.66 18.09 10.91
CA ASP A 107 11.35 17.47 11.20
C ASP A 107 10.61 17.04 9.90
N ILE A 108 11.36 16.72 8.84
CA ILE A 108 10.87 16.42 7.50
C ILE A 108 11.41 15.06 7.07
N VAL A 109 10.51 14.25 6.54
CA VAL A 109 10.78 12.92 5.99
C VAL A 109 10.42 12.93 4.50
N SER A 110 11.35 12.52 3.66
CA SER A 110 11.11 12.31 2.24
C SER A 110 10.57 10.91 1.94
N PHE A 111 9.96 10.73 0.77
CA PHE A 111 9.60 9.39 0.29
C PHE A 111 10.82 8.45 0.26
N LYS A 112 12.02 8.99 0.02
CA LYS A 112 13.25 8.22 -0.08
C LYS A 112 13.71 7.69 1.27
N ASP A 113 13.58 8.50 2.32
CA ASP A 113 13.86 8.07 3.70
C ASP A 113 12.98 6.89 4.12
N LEU A 114 11.69 6.95 3.76
CA LEU A 114 10.74 5.86 3.99
C LEU A 114 11.05 4.64 3.11
N GLU A 115 11.40 4.84 1.84
CA GLU A 115 11.75 3.76 0.91
C GLU A 115 12.97 2.99 1.43
N ASP A 116 13.99 3.70 1.88
CA ASP A 116 15.21 3.10 2.41
C ASP A 116 14.95 2.41 3.76
N TYR A 117 14.04 2.94 4.58
CA TYR A 117 13.56 2.25 5.79
C TYR A 117 12.86 0.92 5.46
N VAL A 118 11.96 0.90 4.47
CA VAL A 118 11.24 -0.32 4.06
C VAL A 118 12.14 -1.35 3.39
N LYS A 119 13.17 -0.90 2.65
CA LYS A 119 14.24 -1.76 2.14
C LYS A 119 15.07 -2.38 3.28
N GLY A 120 15.14 -1.70 4.43
CA GLY A 120 15.74 -2.24 5.63
C GLY A 120 14.97 -3.48 6.09
N LYS A 121 15.69 -4.55 6.45
CA LYS A 121 15.12 -5.82 6.98
C LYS A 121 14.37 -5.70 8.31
N GLN A 122 14.08 -4.47 8.75
CA GLN A 122 13.34 -4.14 9.97
C GLN A 122 11.83 -4.10 9.73
N VAL A 123 11.39 -3.93 8.47
CA VAL A 123 9.97 -3.93 8.10
C VAL A 123 9.46 -5.35 7.92
N ARG A 124 8.33 -5.67 8.56
CA ARG A 124 7.74 -7.01 8.55
C ARG A 124 6.82 -7.24 7.36
N ALA A 125 6.32 -6.15 6.77
CA ALA A 125 5.41 -6.19 5.64
C ALA A 125 6.13 -6.66 4.37
N HIS A 126 5.62 -7.71 3.74
CA HIS A 126 6.05 -8.11 2.39
C HIS A 126 5.38 -7.19 1.36
N VAL A 127 6.05 -6.09 1.04
CA VAL A 127 5.59 -5.06 0.10
C VAL A 127 6.77 -4.49 -0.68
N ASN A 128 6.50 -4.00 -1.89
CA ASN A 128 7.48 -3.20 -2.61
C ASN A 128 7.76 -1.87 -1.87
N PRO A 129 9.03 -1.55 -1.53
CA PRO A 129 9.37 -0.38 -0.72
C PRO A 129 8.92 0.95 -1.31
N ARG A 130 8.99 1.07 -2.64
CA ARG A 130 8.66 2.30 -3.34
C ARG A 130 7.16 2.56 -3.31
N ILE A 131 6.33 1.58 -3.67
CA ILE A 131 4.87 1.76 -3.65
C ILE A 131 4.37 2.05 -2.23
N ALA A 132 4.94 1.40 -1.21
CA ALA A 132 4.58 1.63 0.19
C ALA A 132 4.85 3.08 0.63
N SER A 133 6.05 3.56 0.33
CA SER A 133 6.54 4.88 0.76
C SER A 133 5.85 6.00 -0.01
N LEU A 134 5.71 5.83 -1.33
CA LEU A 134 5.05 6.79 -2.19
C LEU A 134 3.56 6.90 -1.86
N ASN A 135 2.89 5.77 -1.59
CA ASN A 135 1.49 5.77 -1.17
C ASN A 135 1.29 6.60 0.11
N LEU A 136 2.11 6.40 1.14
CA LEU A 136 1.97 7.15 2.39
C LEU A 136 2.11 8.66 2.18
N ILE A 137 3.14 9.08 1.44
CA ILE A 137 3.37 10.51 1.19
C ILE A 137 2.23 11.12 0.36
N LEU A 138 1.80 10.44 -0.71
CA LEU A 138 0.71 10.92 -1.58
C LEU A 138 -0.64 10.98 -0.85
N GLU A 139 -0.95 10.01 0.03
CA GLU A 139 -2.19 10.05 0.82
C GLU A 139 -2.22 11.23 1.81
N ILE A 140 -1.06 11.68 2.30
CA ILE A 140 -0.98 12.82 3.22
C ILE A 140 -0.98 14.15 2.47
N ASN A 141 -0.14 14.25 1.43
CA ASN A 141 0.13 15.49 0.73
C ASN A 141 -0.80 15.73 -0.47
N GLY A 142 -1.50 14.71 -0.95
CA GLY A 142 -2.20 14.75 -2.23
C GLY A 142 -1.22 14.91 -3.39
N ASN A 143 -1.47 15.90 -4.25
CA ASN A 143 -0.67 16.19 -5.45
C ASN A 143 0.46 17.19 -5.22
N ASP A 144 0.94 17.34 -3.98
CA ASP A 144 2.14 18.14 -3.73
C ASP A 144 3.38 17.34 -4.13
N ASP A 145 4.01 17.76 -5.23
CA ASP A 145 5.22 17.18 -5.85
C ASP A 145 6.48 17.33 -4.97
N SER A 146 6.36 17.87 -3.76
CA SER A 146 7.46 17.93 -2.81
C SER A 146 7.99 16.53 -2.42
N PHE A 147 7.14 15.51 -2.49
CA PHE A 147 7.40 14.13 -2.03
C PHE A 147 8.05 14.06 -0.63
N LYS A 148 7.70 15.04 0.23
CA LYS A 148 8.23 15.22 1.58
C LYS A 148 7.11 15.59 2.52
N CYS A 149 7.12 15.09 3.74
CA CYS A 149 6.12 15.39 4.74
C CYS A 149 6.76 15.61 6.12
N SER A 150 6.15 16.42 6.98
CA SER A 150 6.65 16.55 8.34
C SER A 150 6.35 15.29 9.14
N ILE A 151 7.20 14.94 10.11
CA ILE A 151 7.00 13.78 10.99
C ILE A 151 5.63 13.86 11.66
N GLU A 152 5.24 15.05 12.15
CA GLU A 152 3.96 15.23 12.82
C GLU A 152 2.76 14.97 11.89
N LYS A 153 2.81 15.43 10.63
CA LYS A 153 1.74 15.14 9.66
C LYS A 153 1.59 13.64 9.40
N ILE A 154 2.72 12.94 9.25
CA ILE A 154 2.72 11.48 9.08
C ILE A 154 2.13 10.80 10.32
N ARG A 155 2.57 11.20 11.53
CA ARG A 155 2.09 10.64 12.80
C ARG A 155 0.58 10.82 12.95
N VAL A 156 0.06 12.03 12.73
CA VAL A 156 -1.38 12.33 12.82
C VAL A 156 -2.17 11.51 11.81
N TYR A 157 -1.71 11.44 10.56
CA TYR A 157 -2.36 10.66 9.52
C TYR A 157 -2.44 9.17 9.88
N ILE A 158 -1.32 8.56 10.25
CA ILE A 158 -1.25 7.13 10.58
C ILE A 158 -2.10 6.83 11.82
N THR A 159 -2.00 7.64 12.87
CA THR A 159 -2.76 7.44 14.12
C THR A 159 -4.26 7.48 13.86
N ARG A 160 -4.72 8.43 13.03
CA ARG A 160 -6.12 8.49 12.59
C ARG A 160 -6.52 7.22 11.84
N LYS A 161 -5.72 6.76 10.87
CA LYS A 161 -6.02 5.56 10.07
C LYS A 161 -6.07 4.27 10.89
N LEU A 162 -5.20 4.13 11.89
CA LEU A 162 -5.25 3.00 12.81
C LEU A 162 -6.52 3.04 13.69
N SER A 163 -6.87 4.22 14.20
CA SER A 163 -8.10 4.40 15.00
C SER A 163 -9.37 4.11 14.20
N GLU A 164 -9.46 4.58 12.96
CA GLU A 164 -10.56 4.26 12.03
C GLU A 164 -10.72 2.75 11.82
N TYR A 165 -9.61 2.04 11.68
CA TYR A 165 -9.61 0.59 11.53
C TYR A 165 -10.06 -0.14 12.78
N ASP A 166 -9.53 0.22 13.95
CA ASP A 166 -9.90 -0.39 15.23
C ASP A 166 -11.40 -0.22 15.51
N LEU A 167 -11.97 0.96 15.20
CA LEU A 167 -13.40 1.21 15.29
C LEU A 167 -14.22 0.32 14.34
N LYS A 168 -13.75 0.15 13.10
CA LYS A 168 -14.42 -0.72 12.12
C LYS A 168 -14.42 -2.17 12.58
N VAL A 169 -13.27 -2.69 13.01
CA VAL A 169 -13.13 -4.06 13.52
C VAL A 169 -14.05 -4.28 14.72
N LYS A 170 -14.09 -3.33 15.65
CA LYS A 170 -15.01 -3.38 16.80
C LYS A 170 -16.48 -3.46 16.36
N GLY A 171 -16.90 -2.60 15.43
CA GLY A 171 -18.27 -2.59 14.91
C GLY A 171 -18.64 -3.86 14.16
N ASP A 172 -17.69 -4.49 13.46
CA ASP A 172 -17.93 -5.75 12.76
C ASP A 172 -18.04 -6.93 13.74
N MET A 173 -17.21 -6.98 14.80
CA MET A 173 -17.35 -7.95 15.89
C MET A 173 -18.69 -7.81 16.62
N GLU A 174 -19.13 -6.58 16.92
CA GLU A 174 -20.43 -6.33 17.58
C GLU A 174 -21.61 -6.83 16.72
N LYS A 175 -21.54 -6.66 15.40
CA LYS A 175 -22.55 -7.19 14.48
C LYS A 175 -22.55 -8.72 14.45
N GLU A 176 -21.39 -9.36 14.46
CA GLU A 176 -21.28 -10.82 14.51
C GLU A 176 -21.85 -11.38 15.81
N ILE A 177 -21.50 -10.79 16.96
CA ILE A 177 -22.06 -11.17 18.27
C ILE A 177 -23.59 -11.02 18.26
N THR A 178 -24.10 -9.90 17.74
CA THR A 178 -25.56 -9.66 17.68
C THR A 178 -26.26 -10.68 16.78
N LYS A 179 -25.66 -11.08 15.65
CA LYS A 179 -26.18 -12.15 14.79
C LYS A 179 -26.22 -13.50 15.51
N GLU A 180 -25.15 -13.86 16.23
CA GLU A 180 -25.11 -15.10 17.00
C GLU A 180 -26.16 -15.14 18.11
N VAL A 181 -26.36 -14.04 18.84
CA VAL A 181 -27.40 -13.94 19.88
C VAL A 181 -28.80 -14.09 19.29
N ASN A 182 -29.07 -13.43 18.15
CA ASN A 182 -30.36 -13.54 17.48
C ASN A 182 -30.62 -14.96 16.94
N ASN A 183 -29.62 -15.64 16.39
CA ASN A 183 -29.75 -17.02 15.92
C ASN A 183 -30.00 -18.00 17.07
N LYS A 184 -29.30 -17.86 18.20
CA LYS A 184 -29.55 -18.69 19.40
C LYS A 184 -30.96 -18.49 19.96
N ASN A 185 -31.47 -17.26 19.94
CA ASN A 185 -32.83 -16.98 20.38
C ASN A 185 -33.88 -17.62 19.46
N ILE A 186 -33.61 -17.73 18.15
CA ILE A 186 -34.49 -18.42 17.19
C ILE A 186 -34.48 -19.94 17.42
N GLU A 187 -33.31 -20.53 17.68
CA GLU A 187 -33.19 -21.98 17.98
C GLU A 187 -33.89 -22.37 19.28
N MET A 188 -33.86 -21.52 20.32
CA MET A 188 -34.58 -21.78 21.56
C MET A 188 -36.11 -21.73 21.42
N ILE A 189 -36.65 -21.00 20.44
CA ILE A 189 -38.10 -20.95 20.18
C ILE A 189 -38.55 -22.19 19.36
N GLY A 190 -37.62 -22.82 18.63
CA GLY A 190 -37.89 -23.94 17.71
C GLY A 190 -37.93 -25.35 18.33
N ASN A 191 -37.63 -25.51 19.63
CA ASN A 191 -37.74 -26.80 20.32
C ASN A 191 -39.01 -26.83 21.21
N PRO A 192 -40.17 -27.25 20.68
CA PRO A 192 -41.27 -27.64 21.54
C PRO A 192 -40.85 -28.93 22.26
N VAL A 193 -40.90 -28.86 23.59
CA VAL A 193 -40.77 -30.00 24.49
C VAL A 193 -41.71 -31.11 24.01
N GLN A 194 -41.15 -32.26 23.62
CA GLN A 194 -41.90 -33.52 23.43
C GLN A 194 -42.23 -34.15 24.77
#